data_AF-G0N7L6-F1
#
_entry.id   AF-G0N7L6-F1
#
_cell.length_a   1.000
_cell.length_b   1.000
_cell.length_c   1.000
_cell.angle_alpha   90.00
_cell.angle_beta   90.00
_cell.angle_gamma   90.00
#
_symmetry.space_group_name_H-M   'P 1'
#
loop_
_entity.id
_entity.type
_entity.pdbx_description
1 polymer ?
#
loop_
_entity_poly.entity_id
_entity_poly.type
_entity_poly.pdbx_seq_one_letter_code
_entity_poly.pdbx_strand_id
1 'polypeptide(L)'
;MKFKKPIFILLIVFATSSASSDVFTLRPKEEPYFVQEGNEGVLLPCVINTKYFDKSKYEINWAQYHNGLLRMITKNEKLLIKKNSRFSLENDATTGNYSLRITEVEKQSVEGTYHCNVIGTDDSDIQYSAQATVVVLVPPGDPIISTTSSESVIEGDFMTAKCVSVGGSPQPTFKWTLPNDTLASPSLFTTQFRDGATESLLQ
;
A
#
# COMPACT_ATOMS: atom_id res chain seq x y z
N MET A 1 -43.69 -10.02 48.72
CA MET A 1 -43.11 -9.85 47.36
C MET A 1 -41.59 -9.86 47.46
N LYS A 2 -40.93 -10.89 46.90
CA LYS A 2 -39.46 -10.98 46.85
C LYS A 2 -38.98 -10.31 45.55
N PHE A 3 -38.23 -9.21 45.64
CA PHE A 3 -37.61 -8.56 44.48
C PHE A 3 -36.39 -9.37 44.02
N LYS A 4 -36.48 -10.00 42.84
CA LYS A 4 -35.32 -10.58 42.15
C LYS A 4 -34.52 -9.43 41.54
N LYS A 5 -33.25 -9.29 41.95
CA LYS A 5 -32.31 -8.35 41.30
C LYS A 5 -31.95 -8.89 39.90
N PRO A 6 -31.92 -8.05 38.85
CA PRO A 6 -31.51 -8.49 37.53
C PRO A 6 -30.00 -8.71 37.50
N ILE A 7 -29.58 -9.86 36.99
CA ILE A 7 -28.17 -10.17 36.72
C ILE A 7 -27.84 -9.54 35.37
N PHE A 8 -27.01 -8.50 35.37
CA PHE A 8 -26.43 -7.94 34.16
C PHE A 8 -25.24 -8.82 33.74
N ILE A 9 -25.41 -9.62 32.68
CA ILE A 9 -24.28 -10.27 32.01
C ILE A 9 -23.53 -9.18 31.24
N LEU A 10 -22.35 -8.82 31.75
CA LEU A 10 -21.40 -7.97 31.04
C LEU A 10 -20.74 -8.84 29.96
N LEU A 11 -21.18 -8.72 28.71
CA LEU A 11 -20.45 -9.27 27.56
C LEU A 11 -19.14 -8.50 27.43
N ILE A 12 -18.07 -9.07 28.01
CA ILE A 12 -16.71 -8.59 27.78
C ILE A 12 -16.38 -8.95 26.33
N VAL A 13 -16.48 -7.96 25.44
CA VAL A 13 -15.87 -8.05 24.12
C VAL A 13 -14.38 -8.03 24.35
N PHE A 14 -13.74 -9.20 24.30
CA PHE A 14 -12.29 -9.27 24.20
C PHE A 14 -11.91 -8.65 22.87
N ALA A 15 -11.47 -7.38 22.90
CA ALA A 15 -10.65 -6.85 21.84
C ALA A 15 -9.42 -7.75 21.78
N THR A 16 -9.33 -8.58 20.75
CA THR A 16 -8.10 -9.31 20.44
C THR A 16 -7.07 -8.25 20.07
N SER A 17 -6.32 -7.76 21.06
CA SER A 17 -5.10 -7.02 20.76
C SER A 17 -4.22 -8.00 19.98
N SER A 18 -3.97 -7.74 18.70
CA SER A 18 -2.89 -8.43 18.01
C SER A 18 -1.65 -8.14 18.85
N ALA A 19 -1.15 -9.16 19.54
CA ALA A 19 0.07 -9.03 20.29
C ALA A 19 1.14 -8.63 19.29
N SER A 20 1.63 -7.39 19.39
CA SER A 20 2.83 -6.98 18.68
C SER A 20 3.92 -7.97 19.06
N SER A 21 4.31 -8.82 18.12
CA SER A 21 5.39 -9.78 18.28
C SER A 21 6.63 -9.06 18.81
N ASP A 22 7.22 -9.55 19.91
CA ASP A 22 8.44 -9.00 20.56
C ASP A 22 9.71 -9.16 19.70
N VAL A 23 9.56 -9.79 18.54
CA VAL A 23 10.59 -10.07 17.55
C VAL A 23 11.13 -8.80 16.91
N PHE A 24 10.28 -7.83 16.56
CA PHE A 24 10.68 -6.65 15.80
C PHE A 24 10.73 -5.41 16.71
N THR A 25 11.92 -4.84 16.86
CA THR A 25 12.14 -3.60 17.62
C THR A 25 11.91 -2.36 16.76
N LEU A 26 12.15 -2.48 15.45
CA LEU A 26 11.75 -1.49 14.44
C LEU A 26 11.16 -2.23 13.25
N ARG A 27 9.99 -1.78 12.79
CA ARG A 27 9.22 -2.41 11.71
C ARG A 27 8.76 -1.38 10.70
N PRO A 28 8.40 -1.79 9.47
CA PRO A 28 7.86 -0.87 8.49
C PRO A 28 6.54 -0.25 8.95
N LYS A 29 6.22 0.88 8.35
CA LYS A 29 4.91 1.54 8.46
C LYS A 29 3.87 0.71 7.74
N GLU A 30 2.66 0.69 8.31
CA GLU A 30 1.50 0.03 7.72
C GLU A 30 0.86 0.91 6.63
N GLU A 31 1.08 2.24 6.68
CA GLU A 31 0.68 3.14 5.62
C GLU A 31 1.52 2.93 4.35
N PRO A 32 0.94 3.14 3.14
CA PRO A 32 1.68 3.01 1.90
C PRO A 32 2.87 3.96 1.80
N TYR A 33 3.99 3.41 1.33
CA TYR A 33 5.16 4.15 0.91
C TYR A 33 4.98 4.55 -0.55
N PHE A 34 4.67 5.83 -0.77
CA PHE A 34 4.59 6.41 -2.11
C PHE A 34 5.98 6.81 -2.60
N VAL A 35 6.35 6.30 -3.78
CA VAL A 35 7.63 6.58 -4.43
C VAL A 35 7.39 6.95 -5.89
N GLN A 36 8.32 7.65 -6.54
CA GLN A 36 8.18 8.05 -7.95
C GLN A 36 9.42 7.65 -8.74
N GLU A 37 9.24 7.24 -9.99
CA GLU A 37 10.35 6.90 -10.88
C GLU A 37 11.31 8.08 -11.06
N GLY A 38 12.62 7.80 -11.08
CA GLY A 38 13.67 8.82 -11.17
C GLY A 38 14.03 9.52 -9.85
N ASN A 39 13.26 9.32 -8.77
CA ASN A 39 13.61 9.80 -7.43
C ASN A 39 14.42 8.75 -6.65
N GLU A 40 15.03 9.20 -5.54
CA GLU A 40 15.58 8.27 -4.55
C GLU A 40 14.48 7.33 -4.04
N GLY A 41 14.81 6.05 -3.85
CA GLY A 41 13.87 5.08 -3.33
C GLY A 41 13.61 5.24 -1.83
N VAL A 42 13.23 4.15 -1.17
CA VAL A 42 12.76 4.17 0.23
C VAL A 42 13.43 3.10 1.08
N LEU A 43 13.60 3.39 2.37
CA LEU A 43 14.05 2.43 3.36
C LEU A 43 12.85 1.78 4.06
N LEU A 44 12.76 0.47 3.98
CA LEU A 44 11.83 -0.36 4.73
C LEU A 44 12.56 -0.88 5.98
N PRO A 45 12.28 -0.35 7.17
CA PRO A 45 13.05 -0.70 8.36
C PRO A 45 12.70 -2.11 8.85
N CYS A 46 13.71 -2.88 9.21
CA CYS A 46 13.56 -4.14 9.94
C CYS A 46 14.72 -4.28 10.92
N VAL A 47 14.44 -4.09 12.20
CA VAL A 47 15.38 -4.33 13.28
C VAL A 47 14.78 -5.37 14.21
N ILE A 48 15.53 -6.45 14.47
CA ILE A 48 15.07 -7.57 15.28
C ILE A 48 15.62 -7.50 16.69
N ASN A 49 14.94 -8.16 17.62
CA ASN A 49 15.38 -8.30 19.00
C ASN A 49 16.61 -9.21 19.09
N THR A 50 17.52 -8.91 20.01
CA THR A 50 18.78 -9.64 20.24
C THR A 50 18.59 -11.14 20.50
N LYS A 51 17.42 -11.56 21.01
CA LYS A 51 17.06 -12.98 21.19
C LYS A 51 17.12 -13.79 19.88
N TYR A 52 16.93 -13.14 18.74
CA TYR A 52 16.86 -13.78 17.42
C TYR A 52 18.15 -13.67 16.61
N PHE A 53 19.28 -13.29 17.23
CA PHE A 53 20.57 -13.13 16.55
C PHE A 53 21.30 -14.45 16.31
N ASP A 54 20.87 -15.55 16.95
CA ASP A 54 21.48 -16.86 16.76
C ASP A 54 21.19 -17.42 15.36
N LYS A 55 22.13 -17.21 14.45
CA LYS A 55 22.04 -17.62 13.03
C LYS A 55 21.94 -19.13 12.83
N SER A 56 22.26 -19.94 13.84
CA SER A 56 22.07 -21.39 13.79
C SER A 56 20.63 -21.82 14.04
N LYS A 57 19.81 -20.90 14.58
CA LYS A 57 18.40 -21.12 14.93
C LYS A 57 17.45 -20.26 14.12
N TYR A 58 17.88 -19.09 13.65
CA TYR A 58 17.01 -18.13 12.99
C TYR A 58 17.57 -17.68 11.64
N GLU A 59 16.70 -17.66 10.65
CA GLU A 59 16.93 -17.08 9.34
C GLU A 59 16.08 -15.80 9.19
N ILE A 60 16.70 -14.70 8.77
CA ILE A 60 16.00 -13.45 8.48
C ILE A 60 15.97 -13.21 6.98
N ASN A 61 14.78 -12.95 6.45
CA ASN A 61 14.61 -12.66 5.04
C ASN A 61 13.54 -11.60 4.76
N TRP A 62 13.64 -10.99 3.59
CA TRP A 62 12.62 -10.15 3.00
C TRP A 62 11.95 -10.91 1.89
N ALA A 63 10.62 -10.84 1.86
CA ALA A 63 9.83 -11.29 0.73
C ALA A 63 8.94 -10.14 0.23
N GLN A 64 8.69 -10.16 -1.07
CA GLN A 64 7.80 -9.24 -1.76
C GLN A 64 6.70 -10.02 -2.45
N TYR A 65 5.47 -9.55 -2.27
CA TYR A 65 4.31 -10.02 -2.99
C TYR A 65 3.81 -8.94 -3.94
N HIS A 66 3.69 -9.27 -5.23
CA HIS A 66 3.16 -8.36 -6.24
C HIS A 66 2.37 -9.16 -7.29
N ASN A 67 1.12 -8.78 -7.54
CA ASN A 67 0.25 -9.38 -8.57
C ASN A 67 0.15 -10.92 -8.50
N GLY A 68 0.00 -11.49 -7.31
CA GLY A 68 -0.09 -12.95 -7.15
C GLY A 68 1.26 -13.66 -7.01
N LEU A 69 2.37 -12.98 -7.27
CA LEU A 69 3.71 -13.57 -7.23
C LEU A 69 4.45 -13.22 -5.95
N LEU A 70 4.85 -14.24 -5.19
CA LEU A 70 5.78 -14.12 -4.07
C LEU A 70 7.23 -14.24 -4.58
N ARG A 71 8.08 -13.29 -4.20
CA ARG A 71 9.52 -13.26 -4.51
C ARG A 71 10.32 -13.10 -3.22
N MET A 72 11.27 -14.01 -3.02
CA MET A 72 12.27 -13.87 -1.95
C MET A 72 13.33 -12.86 -2.38
N ILE A 73 13.45 -11.76 -1.64
CA ILE A 73 14.41 -10.68 -1.93
C ILE A 73 15.76 -11.00 -1.31
N THR A 74 15.75 -11.43 -0.04
CA THR A 74 16.94 -11.86 0.69
C THR A 74 16.80 -13.28 1.21
N LYS A 75 17.94 -13.91 1.49
CA LYS A 75 18.04 -15.18 2.21
C LYS A 75 19.44 -15.27 2.82
N ASN A 76 19.57 -15.79 4.03
CA ASN A 76 20.85 -15.92 4.72
C ASN A 76 21.66 -14.60 4.71
N GLU A 77 20.99 -13.49 5.02
CA GLU A 77 21.59 -12.15 5.08
C GLU A 77 22.17 -11.63 3.75
N LYS A 78 21.79 -12.24 2.61
CA LYS A 78 22.25 -11.88 1.28
C LYS A 78 21.06 -11.60 0.37
N LEU A 79 21.25 -10.69 -0.58
CA LEU A 79 20.30 -10.50 -1.67
C LEU A 79 20.34 -11.71 -2.61
N LEU A 80 19.16 -12.25 -2.92
CA LEU A 80 18.99 -13.34 -3.89
C LEU A 80 18.81 -12.81 -5.32
N ILE A 81 18.48 -11.53 -5.47
CA ILE A 81 18.20 -10.91 -6.75
C ILE A 81 19.54 -10.52 -7.42
N LYS A 82 19.57 -10.62 -8.76
CA LYS A 82 20.76 -10.38 -9.60
C LYS A 82 21.47 -9.05 -9.26
N LYS A 83 22.75 -8.95 -9.64
CA LYS A 83 23.67 -7.82 -9.38
C LYS A 83 23.21 -6.42 -9.81
N ASN A 84 22.08 -6.30 -10.53
CA ASN A 84 21.42 -5.04 -10.91
C ASN A 84 20.07 -4.87 -10.18
N SER A 85 19.88 -5.51 -9.03
CA SER A 85 18.65 -5.41 -8.26
C SER A 85 18.46 -3.98 -7.76
N ARG A 86 17.23 -3.49 -7.79
CA ARG A 86 16.85 -2.19 -7.20
C ARG A 86 16.89 -2.19 -5.67
N PHE A 87 17.55 -3.16 -5.05
CA PHE A 87 17.53 -3.41 -3.61
C PHE A 87 18.94 -3.44 -3.05
N SER A 88 19.10 -2.89 -1.86
CA SER A 88 20.28 -3.05 -1.01
C SER A 88 19.81 -3.46 0.39
N LEU A 89 20.56 -4.34 1.04
CA LEU A 89 20.28 -4.77 2.41
C LEU A 89 21.23 -4.03 3.35
N GLU A 90 20.67 -3.23 4.27
CA GLU A 90 21.41 -2.70 5.41
C GLU A 90 21.53 -3.81 6.45
N ASN A 91 22.64 -4.54 6.41
CA ASN A 91 22.92 -5.66 7.31
C ASN A 91 23.94 -5.23 8.37
N ASP A 92 23.45 -5.01 9.59
CA ASP A 92 24.28 -4.86 10.78
C ASP A 92 23.83 -5.89 11.83
N ALA A 93 24.56 -7.00 11.86
CA ALA A 93 24.32 -8.10 12.79
C ALA A 93 24.56 -7.73 14.26
N THR A 94 25.27 -6.62 14.56
CA THR A 94 25.50 -6.18 15.93
C THR A 94 24.28 -5.47 16.51
N THR A 95 23.56 -4.72 15.67
CA THR A 95 22.32 -4.02 16.04
C THR A 95 21.07 -4.79 15.67
N GLY A 96 21.20 -5.89 14.91
CA GLY A 96 20.07 -6.65 14.37
C GLY A 96 19.35 -5.93 13.24
N ASN A 97 20.04 -5.00 12.55
CA ASN A 97 19.46 -4.25 11.46
C ASN A 97 19.53 -5.09 10.17
N TYR A 98 18.38 -5.34 9.58
CA TYR A 98 18.19 -6.02 8.30
C TYR A 98 17.27 -5.20 7.39
N SER A 99 17.35 -3.87 7.47
CA SER A 99 16.47 -2.98 6.72
C SER A 99 16.70 -3.08 5.21
N LEU A 100 15.61 -3.11 4.44
CA LEU A 100 15.67 -3.21 2.99
C LEU A 100 15.56 -1.82 2.38
N ARG A 101 16.57 -1.41 1.62
CA ARG A 101 16.57 -0.15 0.88
C ARG A 101 16.27 -0.40 -0.59
N ILE A 102 15.19 0.21 -1.07
CA ILE A 102 14.90 0.36 -2.49
C ILE A 102 15.78 1.51 -3.00
N THR A 103 16.66 1.24 -3.96
CA THR A 103 17.72 2.14 -4.41
C THR A 103 17.32 2.99 -5.61
N GLU A 104 16.44 2.48 -6.47
CA GLU A 104 15.83 3.25 -7.56
C GLU A 104 14.44 2.67 -7.81
N VAL A 105 13.55 3.53 -8.26
CA VAL A 105 12.14 3.22 -8.45
C VAL A 105 11.90 2.86 -9.91
N GLU A 106 11.65 1.59 -10.15
CA GLU A 106 11.14 1.05 -11.43
C GLU A 106 9.87 0.27 -11.11
N LYS A 107 8.72 0.73 -11.62
CA LYS A 107 7.40 0.28 -11.16
C LYS A 107 7.25 -1.24 -11.07
N GLN A 108 7.54 -1.95 -12.15
CA GLN A 108 7.36 -3.41 -12.21
C GLN A 108 8.27 -4.17 -11.23
N SER A 109 9.43 -3.58 -10.91
CA SER A 109 10.43 -4.18 -10.04
C SER A 109 10.11 -3.98 -8.55
N VAL A 110 9.60 -2.79 -8.16
CA VAL A 110 9.53 -2.36 -6.76
C VAL A 110 8.12 -2.19 -6.21
N GLU A 111 7.09 -2.14 -7.05
CA GLU A 111 5.71 -2.09 -6.57
C GLU A 111 5.32 -3.41 -5.89
N GLY A 112 4.58 -3.32 -4.79
CA GLY A 112 4.08 -4.49 -4.07
C GLY A 112 4.15 -4.37 -2.56
N THR A 113 3.79 -5.46 -1.91
CA THR A 113 3.77 -5.57 -0.46
C THR A 113 4.97 -6.36 0.02
N TYR A 114 5.70 -5.80 0.97
CA TYR A 114 6.91 -6.37 1.53
C TYR A 114 6.69 -6.75 2.99
N HIS A 115 7.39 -7.78 3.44
CA HIS A 115 7.49 -8.11 4.85
C HIS A 115 8.86 -8.72 5.16
N CYS A 116 9.35 -8.41 6.36
CA CYS A 116 10.55 -9.00 6.94
C CYS A 116 10.12 -10.20 7.79
N ASN A 117 10.78 -11.34 7.60
CA ASN A 117 10.48 -12.58 8.29
C ASN A 117 11.63 -12.97 9.20
N VAL A 118 11.29 -13.52 10.36
CA VAL A 118 12.20 -14.29 11.21
C VAL A 118 11.70 -15.71 11.25
N ILE A 119 12.48 -16.65 10.72
CA ILE A 119 12.12 -18.05 10.53
C ILE A 119 13.03 -18.92 11.39
N GLY A 120 12.48 -19.84 12.18
CA GLY A 120 13.25 -20.89 12.82
C GLY A 120 13.89 -21.80 11.77
N THR A 121 15.17 -22.15 11.88
CA THR A 121 15.88 -22.97 10.88
C THR A 121 15.35 -24.40 10.74
N ASP A 122 14.53 -24.84 11.69
CA ASP A 122 13.76 -26.08 11.66
C ASP A 122 12.36 -25.91 11.04
N ASP A 123 12.08 -24.73 10.46
CA ASP A 123 10.80 -24.29 9.91
C ASP A 123 9.63 -24.37 10.93
N SER A 124 9.93 -24.39 12.24
CA SER A 124 8.93 -24.59 13.29
C SER A 124 8.15 -23.31 13.66
N ASP A 125 8.74 -22.14 13.44
CA ASP A 125 8.17 -20.84 13.79
C ASP A 125 8.50 -19.80 12.71
N ILE A 126 7.47 -19.06 12.25
CA ILE A 126 7.62 -17.99 11.27
C ILE A 126 6.92 -16.75 11.80
N GLN A 127 7.70 -15.68 11.99
CA GLN A 127 7.23 -14.41 12.50
C GLN A 127 7.36 -13.34 11.43
N TYR A 128 6.26 -12.66 11.13
CA TYR A 128 6.16 -11.65 10.07
C TYR A 128 6.17 -10.24 10.66
N SER A 129 6.88 -9.31 10.03
CA SER A 129 6.76 -7.89 10.33
C SER A 129 5.40 -7.35 9.88
N ALA A 130 5.12 -6.07 10.21
CA ALA A 130 4.09 -5.32 9.51
C ALA A 130 4.29 -5.38 7.99
N GLN A 131 3.19 -5.40 7.25
CA GLN A 131 3.21 -5.34 5.80
C GLN A 131 3.53 -3.91 5.36
N ALA A 132 4.56 -3.76 4.54
CA ALA A 132 4.93 -2.49 3.92
C ALA A 132 4.44 -2.46 2.48
N THR A 133 3.44 -1.66 2.17
CA THR A 133 2.97 -1.51 0.78
C THR A 133 3.73 -0.39 0.11
N VAL A 134 4.47 -0.69 -0.96
CA VAL A 134 5.14 0.31 -1.80
C VAL A 134 4.29 0.53 -3.05
N VAL A 135 3.92 1.79 -3.27
CA VAL A 135 3.11 2.23 -4.42
C VAL A 135 3.94 3.18 -5.26
N VAL A 136 4.09 2.87 -6.55
CA VAL A 136 4.79 3.76 -7.47
C VAL A 136 3.80 4.74 -8.07
N LEU A 137 4.05 6.02 -7.79
CA LEU A 137 3.29 7.14 -8.29
C LEU A 137 3.54 7.31 -9.77
N VAL A 138 2.44 7.32 -10.53
CA VAL A 138 2.44 7.61 -11.96
C VAL A 138 1.47 8.77 -12.16
N PRO A 139 1.90 9.90 -12.77
CA PRO A 139 0.98 10.97 -13.08
C PRO A 139 -0.06 10.48 -14.09
N PRO A 140 -1.34 10.84 -13.92
CA PRO A 140 -2.34 10.56 -14.94
C PRO A 140 -2.10 11.45 -16.16
N GLY A 141 -2.62 11.03 -17.32
CA GLY A 141 -2.67 11.89 -18.51
C GLY A 141 -3.65 13.04 -18.34
N ASP A 142 -3.49 14.07 -19.17
CA ASP A 142 -4.33 15.26 -19.13
C ASP A 142 -5.83 14.87 -19.29
N PRO A 143 -6.72 15.42 -18.44
CA PRO A 143 -8.13 15.12 -18.51
C PRO A 143 -8.76 15.75 -19.77
N ILE A 144 -9.52 14.94 -20.51
CA ILE A 144 -10.25 15.38 -21.71
C ILE A 144 -11.74 15.41 -21.40
N ILE A 145 -12.38 16.56 -21.60
CA ILE A 145 -13.82 16.75 -21.40
C ILE A 145 -14.56 16.66 -22.74
N SER A 146 -15.68 15.95 -22.74
CA SER A 146 -16.63 15.83 -23.85
C SER A 146 -18.05 16.01 -23.32
N THR A 147 -18.93 16.64 -24.09
CA THR A 147 -20.33 16.88 -23.71
C THR A 147 -21.29 16.18 -24.66
N THR A 148 -22.44 15.73 -24.16
CA THR A 148 -23.46 15.04 -24.98
C THR A 148 -24.16 15.96 -25.98
N SER A 149 -24.23 17.27 -25.74
CA SER A 149 -24.71 18.24 -26.73
C SER A 149 -23.53 18.83 -27.50
N SER A 150 -23.40 18.48 -28.77
CA SER A 150 -22.52 19.18 -29.73
C SER A 150 -23.20 20.39 -30.39
N GLU A 151 -24.52 20.49 -30.26
CA GLU A 151 -25.37 21.50 -30.89
C GLU A 151 -26.30 22.12 -29.83
N SER A 152 -26.57 23.41 -29.96
CA SER A 152 -27.28 24.31 -29.02
C SER A 152 -28.26 23.62 -28.05
N VAL A 153 -28.08 23.90 -26.76
CA VAL A 153 -28.92 23.40 -25.66
C VAL A 153 -30.06 24.39 -25.37
N ILE A 154 -31.26 23.90 -25.07
CA ILE A 154 -32.40 24.74 -24.68
C ILE A 154 -32.50 24.78 -23.15
N GLU A 155 -32.99 25.90 -22.59
CA GLU A 155 -33.28 25.97 -21.16
C GLU A 155 -34.25 24.85 -20.74
N GLY A 156 -33.86 24.08 -19.72
CA GLY A 156 -34.59 22.91 -19.24
C GLY A 156 -34.08 21.57 -19.74
N ASP A 157 -33.15 21.56 -20.71
CA ASP A 157 -32.51 20.33 -21.18
C ASP A 157 -31.50 19.78 -20.17
N PHE A 158 -31.41 18.46 -20.10
CA PHE A 158 -30.38 17.77 -19.34
C PHE A 158 -29.09 17.66 -20.15
N MET A 159 -27.98 18.13 -19.59
CA MET A 159 -26.65 18.01 -20.19
C MET A 159 -25.83 16.97 -19.42
N THR A 160 -25.00 16.21 -20.12
CA THR A 160 -24.03 15.34 -19.48
C THR A 160 -22.63 15.71 -19.97
N ALA A 161 -21.72 15.92 -19.02
CA ALA A 161 -20.31 16.11 -19.31
C ALA A 161 -19.52 14.88 -18.86
N LYS A 162 -18.71 14.35 -19.77
CA LYS A 162 -17.79 13.24 -19.51
C LYS A 162 -16.36 13.76 -19.51
N CYS A 163 -15.64 13.49 -18.43
CA CYS A 163 -14.21 13.75 -18.33
C CYS A 163 -13.47 12.41 -18.27
N VAL A 164 -12.38 12.27 -19.03
CA VAL A 164 -11.58 11.04 -19.07
C VAL A 164 -10.12 11.38 -18.84
N SER A 165 -9.46 10.65 -17.93
CA SER A 165 -8.03 10.73 -17.72
C SER A 165 -7.44 9.33 -17.78
N VAL A 166 -6.41 9.15 -18.61
CA VAL A 166 -5.78 7.85 -18.86
C VAL A 166 -4.63 7.62 -17.89
N GLY A 167 -4.53 6.42 -17.33
CA GLY A 167 -3.46 6.03 -16.42
C GLY A 167 -3.63 6.64 -15.03
N GLY A 168 -2.48 6.93 -14.40
CA GLY A 168 -2.42 7.35 -13.00
C GLY A 168 -2.24 6.17 -12.04
N SER A 169 -1.37 6.36 -11.07
CA SER A 169 -1.17 5.42 -9.96
C SER A 169 -0.92 6.23 -8.67
N PRO A 170 -1.76 6.10 -7.63
CA PRO A 170 -3.11 5.53 -7.65
C PRO A 170 -4.03 6.18 -8.71
N GLN A 171 -5.25 5.64 -8.89
CA GLN A 171 -6.23 6.24 -9.78
C GLN A 171 -6.49 7.71 -9.44
N PRO A 172 -6.59 8.59 -10.45
CA PRO A 172 -6.88 10.00 -10.23
C PRO A 172 -8.28 10.19 -9.65
N THR A 173 -8.44 11.29 -8.91
CA THR A 173 -9.73 11.77 -8.41
C THR A 173 -10.20 12.95 -9.25
N PHE A 174 -11.52 13.13 -9.36
CA PHE A 174 -12.12 14.19 -10.17
C PHE A 174 -12.83 15.21 -9.31
N LYS A 175 -12.74 16.47 -9.73
CA LYS A 175 -13.55 17.60 -9.27
C LYS A 175 -14.03 18.35 -10.50
N TRP A 176 -15.29 18.76 -10.48
CA TRP A 176 -15.88 19.55 -11.56
C TRP A 176 -16.05 20.99 -11.12
N THR A 177 -15.62 21.91 -11.98
CA THR A 177 -15.89 23.34 -11.84
C THR A 177 -16.92 23.72 -12.88
N LEU A 178 -18.03 24.32 -12.44
CA LEU A 178 -19.12 24.77 -13.29
C LEU A 178 -18.77 26.12 -13.93
N PRO A 179 -19.49 26.58 -14.99
CA PRO A 179 -19.17 27.83 -15.68
C PRO A 179 -19.24 29.11 -14.82
N ASN A 180 -19.88 29.04 -13.66
CA ASN A 180 -19.94 30.12 -12.67
C ASN A 180 -18.82 30.01 -11.61
N ASP A 181 -17.77 29.25 -11.89
CA ASP A 181 -16.61 28.99 -11.03
C ASP A 181 -16.93 28.26 -9.70
N THR A 182 -18.12 27.66 -9.57
CA THR A 182 -18.45 26.86 -8.40
C THR A 182 -18.08 25.39 -8.58
N LEU A 183 -17.71 24.73 -7.47
CA LEU A 183 -17.48 23.29 -7.48
C LEU A 183 -18.82 22.55 -7.51
N ALA A 184 -18.95 21.59 -8.42
CA ALA A 184 -20.09 20.69 -8.42
C ALA A 184 -20.09 19.82 -7.15
N SER A 185 -21.29 19.56 -6.62
CA SER A 185 -21.45 18.61 -5.52
C SER A 185 -20.97 17.21 -5.95
N PRO A 186 -20.28 16.45 -5.08
CA PRO A 186 -19.94 15.04 -5.34
C PRO A 186 -21.14 14.15 -5.68
N SER A 187 -22.37 14.57 -5.34
CA SER A 187 -23.60 13.85 -5.70
C SER A 187 -24.03 14.02 -7.15
N LEU A 188 -23.47 15.00 -7.87
CA LEU A 188 -23.84 15.33 -9.26
C LEU A 188 -22.97 14.60 -10.29
N PHE A 189 -21.91 13.93 -9.84
CA PHE A 189 -21.05 13.18 -10.75
C PHE A 189 -20.68 11.81 -10.18
N THR A 190 -20.50 10.87 -11.09
CA THR A 190 -19.95 9.55 -10.78
C THR A 190 -18.53 9.44 -11.32
N THR A 191 -17.74 8.54 -10.75
CA THR A 191 -16.37 8.23 -11.22
C THR A 191 -16.23 6.72 -11.34
N GLN A 192 -15.67 6.25 -12.44
CA GLN A 192 -15.46 4.84 -12.73
C GLN A 192 -14.09 4.62 -13.37
N PHE A 193 -13.44 3.50 -13.05
CA PHE A 193 -12.23 3.09 -13.74
C PHE A 193 -12.53 1.98 -14.73
N ARG A 194 -12.08 2.16 -15.97
CA ARG A 194 -12.32 1.22 -17.06
C ARG A 194 -11.18 1.27 -18.06
N ASP A 195 -10.69 0.10 -18.47
CA ASP A 195 -9.73 -0.06 -19.56
C ASP A 195 -8.45 0.81 -19.43
N GLY A 196 -7.97 1.01 -18.19
CA GLY A 196 -6.78 1.82 -17.91
C GLY A 196 -7.02 3.32 -17.83
N ALA A 197 -8.27 3.77 -17.90
CA ALA A 197 -8.67 5.17 -17.74
C ALA A 197 -9.67 5.34 -16.59
N THR A 198 -9.63 6.50 -15.94
CA THR A 198 -10.68 6.91 -15.01
C THR A 198 -11.58 7.91 -15.71
N GLU A 199 -12.88 7.63 -15.70
CA GLU A 199 -13.92 8.45 -16.30
C GLU A 199 -14.79 9.06 -15.21
N SER A 200 -15.14 10.34 -15.35
CA SER A 200 -16.15 11.00 -14.54
C SER A 200 -17.29 11.50 -15.39
N LEU A 201 -18.53 11.26 -14.96
CA LEU A 201 -19.76 11.68 -15.63
C LEU A 201 -20.52 12.64 -14.73
N LEU A 202 -20.60 13.91 -15.13
CA LEU A 202 -21.41 14.95 -14.51
C LEU A 202 -22.79 14.99 -15.17
N GLN A 203 -23.86 14.97 -14.36
CA GLN A 203 -25.27 15.00 -14.75
C GLN A 203 -25.96 16.30 -14.30
#